data_AF-A0A1L8ZAW9-F1
#
_entry.id   AF-A0A1L8ZAW9-F1
#
_cell.length_a   1.000
_cell.length_b   1.000
_cell.length_c   1.000
_cell.angle_alpha   90.00
_cell.angle_beta   90.00
_cell.angle_gamma   90.00
#
_symmetry.space_group_name_H-M   'P 1'
#
loop_
_entity.id
_entity.type
_entity.pdbx_description
1 polymer ?
#
loop_
_entity_poly.entity_id
_entity_poly.type
_entity_poly.pdbx_seq_one_letter_code
_entity_poly.pdbx_strand_id
1 'polypeptide(L)'
;KKNLKLKITENVNLKILIGDAKIKIKEIPKNVEYWFLDGFNPKKNPEMWNNQIFNLISEKSSTECKLSTFSSARIVKDGLKLANFKYIDIEKGFGNKRHMIKAQKN
;
A
#
# COMPACT_ATOMS: atom_id res chain seq x y z
N LYS A 1 -18.66 7.18 -10.02
CA LYS A 1 -19.12 7.20 -8.60
C LYS A 1 -18.38 8.31 -7.86
N LYS A 2 -19.02 8.99 -6.90
CA LYS A 2 -18.44 10.16 -6.19
C LYS A 2 -17.56 9.70 -5.03
N ASN A 3 -16.41 10.35 -4.81
CA ASN A 3 -15.60 10.16 -3.61
C ASN A 3 -16.37 10.58 -2.34
N LEU A 4 -16.08 9.96 -1.20
CA LEU A 4 -16.69 10.29 0.08
C LEU A 4 -15.67 10.91 1.03
N LYS A 5 -16.11 11.86 1.86
CA LYS A 5 -15.35 12.45 2.96
C LYS A 5 -16.24 12.45 4.19
N LEU A 6 -15.75 11.86 5.27
CA LEU A 6 -16.48 11.66 6.51
C LEU A 6 -15.58 12.10 7.68
N LYS A 7 -16.12 12.87 8.62
CA LYS A 7 -15.50 13.11 9.92
C LYS A 7 -16.10 12.09 10.88
N ILE A 8 -15.31 11.10 11.30
CA ILE A 8 -15.77 10.00 12.16
C ILE A 8 -15.79 10.46 13.62
N THR A 9 -14.72 11.13 14.06
CA THR A 9 -14.62 11.80 15.36
C THR A 9 -13.91 13.15 15.19
N GLU A 10 -13.63 13.86 16.27
CA GLU A 10 -12.81 15.08 16.23
C GLU A 10 -11.43 14.83 15.61
N ASN A 11 -10.81 13.70 15.94
CA ASN A 11 -9.43 13.36 15.57
C ASN A 11 -9.34 12.30 14.45
N VAL A 12 -10.48 11.83 13.92
CA VAL A 12 -10.52 10.79 12.90
C VAL A 12 -11.32 11.25 11.69
N ASN A 13 -10.64 11.33 10.55
CA ASN A 13 -11.23 11.66 9.26
C ASN A 13 -11.04 10.49 8.28
N LEU A 14 -12.09 10.15 7.53
CA LEU A 14 -12.08 9.09 6.53
C LEU A 14 -12.38 9.67 5.15
N LYS A 15 -11.49 9.41 4.19
CA LYS A 15 -11.70 9.73 2.76
C LYS A 15 -11.77 8.41 1.99
N ILE A 16 -12.91 8.14 1.34
CA ILE A 16 -13.09 6.97 0.48
C ILE A 16 -13.01 7.42 -0.97
N LEU A 17 -11.96 6.97 -1.66
CA LEU A 17 -11.74 7.25 -3.07
C LEU A 17 -12.35 6.11 -3.91
N ILE A 18 -13.37 6.42 -4.71
CA ILE A 18 -14.07 5.40 -5.50
C ILE A 18 -13.59 5.45 -6.95
N GLY A 19 -12.96 4.37 -7.41
CA GLY A 19 -12.44 4.21 -8.77
C GLY A 19 -11.20 3.32 -8.80
N ASP A 20 -10.54 3.25 -9.95
CA ASP A 20 -9.28 2.52 -10.13
C ASP A 20 -8.18 3.14 -9.26
N ALA A 21 -7.46 2.30 -8.50
CA ALA A 21 -6.35 2.72 -7.64
C ALA A 21 -5.25 3.47 -8.42
N LYS A 22 -4.96 3.10 -9.68
CA LYS A 22 -3.95 3.76 -10.54
C LYS A 22 -4.26 5.24 -10.77
N ILE A 23 -5.54 5.58 -10.76
CA ILE A 23 -6.04 6.94 -10.91
C ILE A 23 -6.13 7.59 -9.53
N LYS A 24 -6.74 6.90 -8.57
CA LYS A 24 -7.14 7.47 -7.27
C LYS A 24 -5.98 7.77 -6.35
N ILE A 25 -4.89 6.99 -6.38
CA ILE A 25 -3.70 7.26 -5.53
C ILE A 25 -3.11 8.64 -5.81
N LYS A 26 -3.24 9.16 -7.05
CA LYS A 26 -2.77 10.51 -7.41
C LYS A 26 -3.48 11.62 -6.63
N GLU A 27 -4.71 11.37 -6.15
CA GLU A 27 -5.53 12.30 -5.36
C GLU A 27 -5.22 12.28 -3.84
N ILE A 28 -4.32 11.37 -3.41
CA ILE A 28 -3.88 11.28 -2.01
C ILE A 28 -2.85 12.40 -1.77
N PRO A 29 -2.89 13.09 -0.60
CA PRO A 29 -1.86 14.05 -0.25
C PRO A 29 -0.48 13.37 -0.16
N LYS A 30 0.59 14.16 -0.31
CA LYS A 30 1.94 13.68 -0.02
C LYS A 30 2.12 13.49 1.50
N ASN A 31 3.24 12.87 1.87
CA ASN A 31 3.64 12.60 3.26
C ASN A 31 2.76 11.57 3.96
N VAL A 32 2.33 10.52 3.25
CA VAL A 32 1.73 9.36 3.90
C VAL A 32 2.79 8.65 4.73
N GLU A 33 2.56 8.51 6.02
CA GLU A 33 3.51 7.90 6.96
C GLU A 33 3.38 6.37 7.03
N TYR A 34 2.17 5.86 6.77
CA TYR A 34 1.86 4.44 6.84
C TYR A 34 0.93 3.99 5.71
N TRP A 35 1.29 2.88 5.06
CA TRP A 35 0.45 2.19 4.08
C TRP A 35 0.03 0.81 4.56
N PHE A 36 -1.28 0.55 4.46
CA PHE A 36 -1.83 -0.80 4.47
C PHE A 36 -2.10 -1.21 3.03
N LEU A 37 -1.19 -1.97 2.44
CA LEU A 37 -1.30 -2.43 1.07
C LEU A 37 -2.05 -3.77 1.04
N ASP A 38 -3.37 -3.66 0.95
CA ASP A 38 -4.29 -4.79 0.98
C ASP A 38 -5.19 -4.80 -0.26
N GLY A 39 -5.70 -5.99 -0.60
CA GLY A 39 -6.52 -6.24 -1.76
C GLY A 39 -6.62 -7.74 -2.06
N PHE A 40 -7.25 -8.10 -3.18
CA PHE A 40 -7.28 -9.50 -3.61
C PHE A 40 -5.86 -10.04 -3.88
N ASN A 41 -5.71 -11.36 -3.73
CA ASN A 41 -4.48 -12.08 -4.05
C ASN A 41 -3.87 -11.60 -5.38
N PRO A 42 -2.55 -11.32 -5.46
CA PRO A 42 -1.94 -10.80 -6.69
C PRO A 42 -2.22 -11.61 -7.96
N LYS A 43 -2.37 -12.92 -7.84
CA LYS A 43 -2.73 -13.77 -9.00
C LYS A 43 -4.15 -13.51 -9.52
N LYS A 44 -5.07 -13.08 -8.65
CA LYS A 44 -6.48 -12.80 -8.98
C LYS A 44 -6.74 -11.34 -9.36
N ASN A 45 -5.84 -10.42 -9.01
CA ASN A 45 -6.01 -9.00 -9.30
C ASN A 45 -4.67 -8.32 -9.68
N PRO A 46 -4.01 -8.77 -10.75
CA PRO A 46 -2.68 -8.27 -11.13
C PRO A 46 -2.65 -6.77 -11.41
N GLU A 47 -3.77 -6.19 -11.85
CA GLU A 47 -3.93 -4.74 -12.09
C GLU A 47 -3.67 -3.88 -10.84
N MET A 48 -3.87 -4.40 -9.63
CA MET A 48 -3.50 -3.69 -8.40
C MET A 48 -2.00 -3.78 -8.13
N TRP A 49 -1.40 -4.94 -8.42
CA TRP A 49 -0.04 -5.27 -7.99
C TRP A 49 0.96 -5.06 -9.13
N ASN A 50 1.13 -3.81 -9.54
CA ASN A 50 2.05 -3.45 -10.62
C ASN A 50 2.97 -2.28 -10.25
N ASN A 51 4.03 -2.11 -11.04
CA ASN A 51 5.07 -1.11 -10.78
C ASN A 51 4.55 0.34 -10.77
N GLN A 52 3.52 0.66 -11.56
CA GLN A 52 2.93 2.00 -11.56
C GLN A 52 2.29 2.32 -10.20
N ILE A 53 1.57 1.36 -9.60
CA ILE A 53 0.98 1.51 -8.27
C ILE A 53 2.08 1.67 -7.21
N PHE A 54 3.11 0.81 -7.23
CA PHE A 54 4.20 0.87 -6.25
C PHE A 54 4.97 2.20 -6.32
N ASN A 55 5.22 2.71 -7.53
CA ASN A 55 5.86 4.01 -7.72
C ASN A 55 5.00 5.16 -7.20
N LEU A 56 3.69 5.14 -7.47
CA LEU A 56 2.77 6.15 -6.94
C LEU A 56 2.70 6.10 -5.41
N ILE A 57 2.70 4.90 -4.81
CA ILE A 57 2.79 4.74 -3.35
C ILE A 57 4.06 5.40 -2.83
N SER A 58 5.22 5.12 -3.44
CA SER A 58 6.49 5.73 -3.05
C SER A 58 6.46 7.26 -3.18
N GLU A 59 5.94 7.80 -4.28
CA GLU A 59 5.84 9.25 -4.51
C GLU A 59 4.98 9.95 -3.43
N LYS A 60 3.91 9.29 -2.98
CA LYS A 60 3.01 9.82 -1.95
C LYS A 60 3.51 9.62 -0.52
N SER A 61 4.50 8.75 -0.32
CA SER A 61 5.04 8.40 0.99
C SER A 61 6.01 9.46 1.52
N SER A 62 5.96 9.72 2.83
CA SER A 62 7.01 10.47 3.53
C SER A 62 8.36 9.73 3.50
N THR A 63 9.44 10.41 3.86
CA THR A 63 10.68 9.72 4.29
C THR A 63 10.37 8.79 5.46
N GLU A 64 11.04 7.65 5.56
CA GLU A 64 10.84 6.65 6.61
C GLU A 64 9.43 6.03 6.67
N CYS A 65 8.57 6.28 5.67
CA CYS A 65 7.21 5.74 5.59
C CYS A 65 7.21 4.21 5.69
N LYS A 66 6.31 3.65 6.48
CA LYS A 66 6.19 2.20 6.65
C LYS A 66 5.04 1.65 5.80
N LEU A 67 5.25 0.45 5.27
CA LEU A 67 4.25 -0.27 4.49
C LEU A 67 4.14 -1.70 5.00
N SER A 68 2.90 -2.20 5.10
CA SER A 68 2.64 -3.59 5.40
C SER A 68 1.68 -4.21 4.38
N THR A 69 1.88 -5.49 4.07
CA THR A 69 0.99 -6.25 3.19
C THR A 69 1.00 -7.73 3.55
N PHE A 70 -0.16 -8.37 3.43
CA PHE A 70 -0.31 -9.82 3.62
C PHE A 70 0.40 -10.65 2.56
N SER A 71 0.72 -10.06 1.40
CA SER A 71 1.23 -10.78 0.25
C SER A 71 2.75 -10.90 0.29
N SER A 72 3.27 -12.12 0.17
CA SER A 72 4.71 -12.40 0.01
C SER A 72 5.10 -12.73 -1.43
N ALA A 73 4.20 -12.46 -2.39
CA ALA A 73 4.43 -12.75 -3.80
C ALA A 73 5.63 -11.97 -4.35
N ARG A 74 6.36 -12.58 -5.30
CA ARG A 74 7.56 -12.00 -5.89
C ARG A 74 7.32 -10.63 -6.55
N ILE A 75 6.20 -10.47 -7.27
CA ILE A 75 5.85 -9.18 -7.90
C ILE A 75 5.69 -8.03 -6.89
N VAL A 76 5.15 -8.33 -5.71
CA VAL A 76 4.97 -7.35 -4.64
C VAL A 76 6.31 -6.99 -4.03
N LYS A 77 7.14 -8.01 -3.76
CA LYS A 77 8.52 -7.82 -3.31
C LYS A 77 9.29 -6.95 -4.30
N ASP A 78 9.53 -7.46 -5.50
CA ASP A 78 10.38 -6.82 -6.49
C ASP A 78 9.88 -5.39 -6.81
N GLY A 79 8.56 -5.20 -6.88
CA GLY A 79 7.94 -3.89 -7.06
C GLY A 79 8.18 -2.90 -5.92
N LEU A 80 8.02 -3.32 -4.65
CA LEU A 80 8.32 -2.47 -3.49
C LEU A 80 9.81 -2.08 -3.44
N LYS A 81 10.70 -3.03 -3.74
CA LYS A 81 12.14 -2.77 -3.80
C LYS A 81 12.48 -1.73 -4.87
N LEU A 82 11.90 -1.85 -6.07
CA LEU A 82 12.07 -0.87 -7.15
C LEU A 82 11.48 0.50 -6.79
N ALA A 83 10.45 0.53 -5.94
CA ALA A 83 9.82 1.74 -5.45
C ALA A 83 10.50 2.34 -4.19
N ASN A 84 11.79 2.04 -3.96
CA ASN A 84 12.60 2.55 -2.83
C ASN A 84 12.13 2.13 -1.42
N PHE A 85 11.41 1.02 -1.30
CA PHE A 85 11.15 0.40 -0.01
C PHE A 85 12.19 -0.68 0.29
N LYS A 86 12.81 -0.63 1.48
CA LYS A 86 13.60 -1.73 2.06
C LYS A 86 12.71 -2.60 2.93
N TYR A 87 12.90 -3.91 2.88
CA TYR A 87 12.21 -4.81 3.80
C TYR A 87 12.77 -4.66 5.20
N ILE A 88 11.88 -4.49 6.17
CA ILE A 88 12.22 -4.50 7.58
C ILE A 88 12.13 -5.93 8.10
N ASP A 89 11.09 -6.67 7.71
CA ASP A 89 10.88 -8.04 8.17
C ASP A 89 10.02 -8.86 7.18
N ILE A 90 10.28 -10.17 7.15
CA ILE A 90 9.43 -11.19 6.53
C ILE A 90 8.94 -12.09 7.67
N GLU A 91 8.02 -11.56 8.49
CA GLU A 91 7.51 -12.26 9.68
C GLU A 91 6.71 -13.51 9.30
N LYS A 92 6.58 -14.45 10.25
CA LYS A 92 5.55 -15.51 10.19
C LYS A 92 4.20 -14.82 9.99
N GLY A 93 3.52 -15.14 8.90
CA GLY A 93 2.20 -14.58 8.63
C GLY A 93 1.19 -14.99 9.71
N PHE A 94 0.14 -14.21 9.88
CA PHE A 94 -0.92 -14.51 10.84
C PHE A 94 -1.66 -15.81 10.47
N GLY A 95 -1.90 -16.68 11.47
CA GLY A 95 -2.52 -18.00 11.28
C GLY A 95 -1.68 -18.95 10.43
N ASN A 96 -2.27 -19.54 9.39
CA ASN A 96 -1.58 -20.49 8.49
C ASN A 96 -0.69 -19.80 7.42
N LYS A 97 -0.57 -18.47 7.41
CA LYS A 97 0.23 -17.78 6.40
C LYS A 97 1.71 -17.88 6.75
N ARG A 98 2.53 -18.36 5.79
CA ARG A 98 3.98 -18.49 6.02
C ARG A 98 4.69 -17.15 6.20
N HIS A 99 4.30 -16.11 5.45
CA HIS A 99 5.03 -14.84 5.42
C HIS A 99 4.13 -13.62 5.21
N MET A 100 4.42 -12.52 5.91
CA MET A 100 3.88 -11.16 5.69
C MET A 100 5.05 -10.20 5.41
N ILE A 101 4.85 -9.13 4.64
CA ILE A 101 5.90 -8.14 4.37
C ILE A 101 5.67 -6.89 5.22
N LYS A 102 6.73 -6.45 5.90
CA LYS A 102 6.88 -5.07 6.42
C LYS A 102 8.05 -4.41 5.70
N ALA A 103 7.85 -3.19 5.21
CA ALA A 103 8.85 -2.43 4.47
C ALA A 103 8.88 -0.97 4.92
N GLN A 104 10.03 -0.31 4.74
CA GLN A 104 10.24 1.09 5.04
C GLN A 104 10.80 1.80 3.81
N LYS A 105 10.28 2.98 3.50
CA LYS A 105 10.81 3.83 2.43
C LYS A 105 12.13 4.46 2.90
N ASN A 106 13.14 4.36 2.04
CA ASN A 106 14.43 5.05 2.21
C ASN A 106 14.32 6.57 1.99
#